data_AF-A0AAW2I9H4-F1
#
_entry.id   AF-A0AAW2I9H4-F1
#
_cell.length_a   1.000
_cell.length_b   1.000
_cell.length_c   1.000
_cell.angle_alpha   90.00
_cell.angle_beta   90.00
_cell.angle_gamma   90.00
#
_symmetry.space_group_name_H-M   'P 1'
#
loop_
_entity.id
_entity.type
_entity.pdbx_description
1 polymer ?
#
loop_
_entity_poly.entity_id
_entity_poly.type
_entity_poly.pdbx_seq_one_letter_code
_entity_poly.pdbx_strand_id
1 'polypeptide(L)'
;MKSPAGRNVFRDFLRCEYSEENILFWLACEELKNASNPEEVEEKARIIYEEYISILSPKEVSLDSRVREQVNRSMVAPTPHTFDEAQLQIYTLMHRDSYPRFVNSALFKEHAQLNNGNGQSGAGSVKKESSA
;
A
#
# COMPACT_ATOMS: atom_id res chain seq x y z
N MET A 1 3.34 -5.97 1.10
CA MET A 1 2.58 -5.02 1.94
C MET A 1 2.37 -5.45 3.41
N LYS A 2 3.21 -6.33 3.98
CA LYS A 2 3.01 -6.84 5.35
C LYS A 2 3.51 -5.90 6.46
N SER A 3 4.57 -5.13 6.21
CA SER A 3 5.14 -4.19 7.19
C SER A 3 4.39 -2.84 7.17
N PRO A 4 3.86 -2.36 8.31
CA PRO A 4 3.23 -1.03 8.41
C PRO A 4 4.17 0.11 7.99
N ALA A 5 5.44 0.06 8.43
CA ALA A 5 6.44 1.04 8.04
C ALA A 5 6.68 1.05 6.52
N GLY A 6 6.78 -0.14 5.91
CA GLY A 6 6.92 -0.26 4.45
C GLY A 6 5.70 0.24 3.68
N ARG A 7 4.49 0.10 4.23
CA ARG A 7 3.28 0.65 3.60
C ARG A 7 3.26 2.18 3.63
N ASN A 8 3.73 2.81 4.70
CA ASN A 8 3.77 4.27 4.79
C ASN A 8 4.72 4.88 3.76
N VAL A 9 5.95 4.35 3.66
CA VAL A 9 6.93 4.85 2.68
C VAL A 9 6.45 4.58 1.24
N PHE A 10 5.80 3.44 1.01
CA PHE A 10 5.23 3.14 -0.30
C PHE A 10 4.05 4.06 -0.65
N ARG A 11 3.19 4.41 0.32
CA ARG A 11 2.11 5.38 0.12
C ARG A 11 2.66 6.76 -0.24
N ASP A 12 3.70 7.22 0.44
CA ASP A 12 4.31 8.52 0.14
C ASP A 12 4.90 8.55 -1.28
N PHE A 13 5.51 7.44 -1.72
CA PHE A 13 5.94 7.28 -3.12
C PHE A 13 4.77 7.33 -4.10
N LEU A 14 3.68 6.58 -3.84
CA LEU A 14 2.49 6.58 -4.71
C LEU A 14 1.84 7.96 -4.80
N ARG A 15 1.87 8.74 -3.71
CA ARG A 15 1.38 10.12 -3.68
C ARG A 15 2.18 11.04 -4.60
N CYS A 16 3.51 10.86 -4.68
CA CYS A 16 4.35 11.59 -5.62
C CYS A 16 4.02 11.27 -7.09
N GLU A 17 3.45 10.09 -7.35
CA GLU A 17 3.05 9.64 -8.69
C GLU A 17 1.53 9.72 -8.93
N TYR A 18 0.78 10.41 -8.05
CA TYR A 18 -0.67 10.57 -8.15
C TYR A 18 -1.43 9.23 -8.28
N SER A 19 -0.97 8.21 -7.54
CA SER A 19 -1.53 6.84 -7.58
C SER A 19 -1.80 6.27 -6.17
N GLU A 20 -1.96 7.16 -5.18
CA GLU A 20 -2.16 6.79 -3.77
C GLU A 20 -3.51 6.10 -3.51
N GLU A 21 -4.51 6.35 -4.35
CA GLU A 21 -5.82 5.71 -4.28
C GLU A 21 -5.73 4.18 -4.30
N ASN A 22 -4.73 3.61 -5.00
CA ASN A 22 -4.53 2.17 -5.10
C ASN A 22 -4.20 1.52 -3.74
N ILE A 23 -3.32 2.15 -2.94
CA ILE A 23 -2.97 1.62 -1.62
C ILE A 23 -4.07 1.91 -0.59
N LEU A 24 -4.77 3.05 -0.71
CA LEU A 24 -5.87 3.40 0.16
C LEU A 24 -7.05 2.43 -0.01
N PHE A 25 -7.43 2.14 -1.26
CA PHE A 25 -8.43 1.12 -1.58
C PHE A 25 -8.02 -0.25 -1.03
N TRP A 26 -6.77 -0.65 -1.23
CA TRP A 26 -6.28 -1.94 -0.73
C TRP A 26 -6.39 -2.05 0.80
N LEU A 27 -6.05 -0.98 1.52
CA LEU A 27 -6.17 -0.90 2.98
C LEU A 27 -7.62 -0.94 3.44
N ALA A 28 -8.51 -0.19 2.80
CA ALA A 28 -9.93 -0.17 3.13
C ALA A 28 -10.56 -1.57 2.97
N CYS A 29 -10.15 -2.33 1.96
CA CYS A 29 -10.57 -3.73 1.79
C CYS A 29 -10.07 -4.63 2.94
N GLU A 30 -8.85 -4.46 3.42
CA GLU A 30 -8.36 -5.20 4.59
C GLU A 30 -9.14 -4.85 5.86
N GLU A 31 -9.52 -3.57 6.03
CA GLU A 31 -10.35 -3.14 7.15
C GLU A 31 -11.78 -3.68 7.09
N LEU A 32 -12.35 -3.81 5.88
CA LEU A 32 -13.66 -4.44 5.67
C LEU A 32 -13.63 -5.91 6.07
N LYS A 33 -12.56 -6.65 5.72
CA LYS A 33 -12.43 -8.08 6.06
C LYS A 33 -12.39 -8.35 7.57
N ASN A 34 -11.97 -7.36 8.36
CA ASN A 34 -11.95 -7.45 9.81
C ASN A 34 -13.29 -7.10 10.46
N ALA A 35 -14.23 -6.51 9.72
CA ALA A 35 -15.56 -6.20 10.21
C ALA A 35 -16.36 -7.49 10.42
N SER A 36 -16.95 -7.64 11.60
CA SER A 36 -17.76 -8.82 11.97
C SER A 36 -19.26 -8.52 12.04
N ASN A 37 -19.62 -7.24 12.17
CA ASN A 37 -21.00 -6.80 12.28
C ASN A 37 -21.60 -6.52 10.88
N PRO A 38 -22.79 -7.08 10.54
CA PRO A 38 -23.41 -6.86 9.23
C PRO A 38 -23.63 -5.39 8.86
N GLU A 39 -24.11 -4.55 9.78
CA GLU A 39 -24.28 -3.11 9.49
C GLU A 39 -22.93 -2.40 9.25
N GLU A 40 -21.87 -2.82 9.95
CA GLU A 40 -20.54 -2.27 9.74
C GLU A 40 -19.99 -2.67 8.36
N VAL A 41 -20.22 -3.92 7.95
CA VAL A 41 -19.85 -4.43 6.62
C VAL A 41 -20.57 -3.64 5.53
N GLU A 42 -21.87 -3.43 5.68
CA GLU A 42 -22.68 -2.70 4.71
C GLU A 42 -22.20 -1.25 4.58
N GLU A 43 -22.03 -0.53 5.70
CA GLU A 43 -21.60 0.85 5.66
C GLU A 43 -20.17 1.00 5.11
N LYS A 44 -19.23 0.15 5.54
CA LYS A 44 -17.86 0.16 5.01
C LYS A 44 -17.85 -0.17 3.52
N ALA A 45 -18.64 -1.14 3.07
CA ALA A 45 -18.70 -1.49 1.67
C ALA A 45 -19.26 -0.34 0.82
N ARG A 46 -20.28 0.36 1.31
CA ARG A 46 -20.85 1.54 0.65
C ARG A 46 -19.80 2.65 0.52
N ILE A 47 -19.08 2.96 1.60
CA ILE A 47 -18.00 3.95 1.60
C ILE A 47 -16.90 3.57 0.59
N ILE A 48 -16.43 2.32 0.61
CA ILE A 48 -15.41 1.83 -0.32
C ILE A 48 -15.88 1.96 -1.77
N TYR A 49 -17.15 1.62 -2.03
CA TYR A 49 -17.72 1.73 -3.36
C TYR A 49 -17.77 3.17 -3.85
N GLU A 50 -18.30 4.09 -3.04
CA GLU A 50 -18.41 5.50 -3.39
C GLU A 50 -17.04 6.16 -3.59
N GLU A 51 -16.06 5.81 -2.76
CA GLU A 51 -14.75 6.44 -2.78
C GLU A 51 -13.81 5.86 -3.85
N TYR A 52 -13.86 4.55 -4.14
CA TYR A 52 -12.86 3.92 -5.01
C TYR A 52 -13.43 3.23 -6.25
N ILE A 53 -14.72 2.87 -6.29
CA ILE A 53 -15.31 2.10 -7.40
C ILE A 53 -16.18 2.98 -8.31
N SER A 54 -16.86 3.97 -7.75
CA SER A 54 -17.72 4.89 -8.49
C SER A 54 -16.93 5.62 -9.59
N ILE A 55 -17.47 5.63 -10.83
CA ILE A 55 -16.92 6.40 -11.96
C ILE A 55 -16.93 7.92 -11.75
N LEU A 56 -17.64 8.38 -10.71
CA LEU A 56 -17.72 9.79 -10.36
C LEU A 56 -16.72 10.16 -9.27
N SER A 57 -16.01 9.19 -8.71
CA SER A 57 -15.04 9.44 -7.65
C SER A 57 -13.73 9.99 -8.21
N PRO A 58 -13.15 11.05 -7.62
CA PRO A 58 -11.80 11.49 -7.97
C PRO A 58 -10.71 10.49 -7.54
N LYS A 59 -11.04 9.48 -6.72
CA LYS A 59 -10.13 8.42 -6.25
C LYS A 59 -10.48 7.06 -6.86
N GLU A 60 -11.17 7.06 -7.99
CA GLU A 60 -11.53 5.84 -8.72
C GLU A 60 -10.28 4.99 -9.02
N VAL A 61 -10.30 3.73 -8.64
CA VAL A 61 -9.25 2.77 -8.99
C VAL A 61 -9.51 2.14 -10.35
N SER A 62 -8.44 1.90 -11.11
CA SER A 62 -8.51 1.26 -12.42
C SER A 62 -8.81 -0.24 -12.29
N LEU A 63 -10.04 -0.64 -12.62
CA LEU A 63 -10.49 -2.04 -12.60
C LEU A 63 -10.93 -2.50 -13.98
N ASP A 64 -10.73 -3.78 -14.27
CA ASP A 64 -11.29 -4.40 -15.47
C ASP A 64 -12.82 -4.43 -15.39
N SER A 65 -13.48 -4.30 -16.53
CA SER A 65 -14.94 -4.24 -16.63
C SER A 65 -15.64 -5.42 -15.94
N ARG A 66 -15.10 -6.64 -16.10
CA ARG A 66 -15.61 -7.86 -15.47
C ARG A 66 -15.59 -7.76 -13.93
N VAL A 67 -14.49 -7.28 -13.37
CA VAL A 67 -14.30 -7.16 -11.93
C VAL A 67 -15.24 -6.12 -11.36
N ARG A 68 -15.38 -4.98 -12.04
CA ARG A 68 -16.34 -3.94 -11.67
C ARG A 68 -17.78 -4.43 -11.69
N GLU A 69 -18.17 -5.16 -12.74
CA GLU A 69 -19.51 -5.73 -12.83
C GLU A 69 -19.81 -6.68 -11.67
N GLN A 70 -18.83 -7.49 -11.28
CA GLN A 70 -18.95 -8.39 -10.13
C GLN A 70 -19.12 -7.63 -8.82
N VAL A 71 -18.33 -6.57 -8.58
CA VAL A 71 -18.51 -5.70 -7.42
C VAL A 71 -19.92 -5.11 -7.42
N ASN A 72 -20.39 -4.56 -8.54
CA ASN A 72 -21.73 -3.98 -8.64
C ASN A 72 -22.85 -4.98 -8.29
N ARG A 73 -22.71 -6.25 -8.68
CA ARG A 73 -23.66 -7.31 -8.30
C ARG A 73 -23.58 -7.63 -6.80
N SER A 74 -22.37 -7.72 -6.26
CA SER A 74 -22.15 -8.03 -4.83
C SER A 74 -22.64 -6.91 -3.90
N MET A 75 -22.68 -5.66 -4.37
CA MET A 75 -23.20 -4.52 -3.59
C MET A 75 -24.70 -4.60 -3.26
N VAL A 76 -25.45 -5.52 -3.86
CA VAL A 76 -26.85 -5.80 -3.46
C VAL A 76 -26.91 -6.40 -2.05
N ALA A 77 -25.90 -7.18 -1.67
CA ALA A 77 -25.77 -7.80 -0.35
C ALA A 77 -24.27 -7.92 -0.01
N PRO A 78 -23.64 -6.81 0.43
CA PRO A 78 -22.20 -6.79 0.65
C PRO A 78 -21.79 -7.72 1.79
N THR A 79 -20.66 -8.39 1.58
CA THR A 79 -19.96 -9.23 2.55
C THR A 79 -18.55 -8.68 2.83
N PRO A 80 -17.84 -9.17 3.86
CA PRO A 80 -16.44 -8.83 4.08
C PRO A 80 -15.52 -9.12 2.87
N HIS A 81 -15.97 -9.98 1.95
CA HIS A 81 -15.24 -10.44 0.76
C HIS A 81 -15.70 -9.79 -0.54
N THR A 82 -16.57 -8.78 -0.48
CA THR A 82 -17.17 -8.10 -1.65
C THR A 82 -16.12 -7.63 -2.67
N PHE A 83 -14.96 -7.19 -2.20
CA PHE A 83 -13.93 -6.57 -3.02
C PHE A 83 -12.70 -7.46 -3.23
N ASP A 84 -12.72 -8.75 -2.89
CA ASP A 84 -11.51 -9.60 -2.91
C ASP A 84 -10.84 -9.65 -4.30
N GLU A 85 -11.62 -9.78 -5.37
CA GLU A 85 -11.08 -9.80 -6.74
C GLU A 85 -10.55 -8.44 -7.18
N ALA A 86 -11.27 -7.36 -6.85
CA ALA A 86 -10.84 -5.99 -7.11
C ALA A 86 -9.55 -5.65 -6.35
N GLN A 87 -9.48 -6.03 -5.08
CA GLN A 87 -8.31 -5.83 -4.25
C GLN A 87 -7.09 -6.59 -4.78
N LEU A 88 -7.26 -7.82 -5.27
CA LEU A 88 -6.18 -8.59 -5.89
C LEU A 88 -5.69 -7.94 -7.20
N GLN A 89 -6.60 -7.41 -8.00
CA GLN A 89 -6.24 -6.68 -9.22
C GLN A 89 -5.42 -5.44 -8.90
N ILE A 90 -5.86 -4.61 -7.95
CA ILE A 90 -5.12 -3.41 -7.54
C ILE A 90 -3.79 -3.74 -6.86
N TYR A 91 -3.73 -4.81 -6.06
CA TYR A 91 -2.47 -5.35 -5.55
C TYR A 91 -1.50 -5.66 -6.70
N THR A 92 -1.99 -6.35 -7.73
CA THR A 92 -1.19 -6.79 -8.87
C THR A 92 -0.72 -5.59 -9.71
N LEU A 93 -1.58 -4.60 -9.89
CA LEU A 93 -1.25 -3.33 -10.54
C LEU A 93 -0.09 -2.64 -9.82
N MET A 94 -0.24 -2.38 -8.52
CA MET A 94 0.82 -1.77 -7.71
C MET A 94 2.11 -2.59 -7.72
N HIS A 95 2.01 -3.92 -7.63
CA HIS A 95 3.18 -4.81 -7.60
C HIS A 95 3.94 -4.84 -8.94
N ARG A 96 3.24 -4.72 -10.07
CA ARG A 96 3.87 -4.79 -11.40
C ARG A 96 4.37 -3.44 -11.90
N ASP A 97 3.71 -2.35 -11.52
CA ASP A 97 3.99 -1.03 -12.07
C ASP A 97 4.69 -0.11 -11.06
N SER A 98 4.04 0.22 -9.94
CA SER A 98 4.57 1.18 -8.97
C SER A 98 5.70 0.60 -8.10
N TYR A 99 5.63 -0.68 -7.75
CA TYR A 99 6.57 -1.30 -6.82
C TYR A 99 8.01 -1.42 -7.37
N PRO A 100 8.24 -1.82 -8.64
CA PRO A 100 9.58 -1.80 -9.22
C PRO A 100 10.16 -0.38 -9.28
N ARG A 101 9.34 0.63 -9.55
CA ARG A 101 9.75 2.04 -9.53
C ARG A 101 10.08 2.51 -8.12
N PHE A 102 9.27 2.12 -7.13
CA PHE A 102 9.50 2.39 -5.72
C PHE A 102 10.84 1.85 -5.24
N VAL A 103 11.15 0.58 -5.48
CA VAL A 103 12.42 -0.05 -5.03
C VAL A 103 13.64 0.61 -5.68
N ASN A 104 13.49 1.17 -6.89
CA ASN A 104 14.54 1.89 -7.59
C ASN A 104 14.62 3.39 -7.24
N SER A 105 13.59 3.93 -6.58
CA SER A 105 13.47 5.35 -6.24
C SER A 105 14.51 5.79 -5.19
N ALA A 106 14.83 7.08 -5.20
CA ALA A 106 15.68 7.69 -4.18
C ALA A 106 15.07 7.54 -2.77
N LEU A 107 13.74 7.64 -2.65
CA LEU A 107 13.00 7.49 -1.39
C LEU A 107 13.26 6.14 -0.70
N PHE A 108 13.23 5.03 -1.46
CA PHE A 108 13.54 3.71 -0.90
C PHE A 108 15.03 3.57 -0.55
N LYS A 109 15.92 4.10 -1.41
CA LYS A 109 17.38 4.05 -1.20
C LYS A 109 17.82 4.85 0.03
N GLU A 110 17.23 6.01 0.27
CA GLU A 110 17.48 6.85 1.46
C GLU A 110 17.03 6.13 2.74
N HIS A 111 15.83 5.54 2.73
CA HIS A 111 15.32 4.76 3.86
C HIS A 111 16.12 3.47 4.14
N ALA A 112 16.62 2.80 3.09
CA ALA A 112 17.46 1.61 3.22
C ALA A 112 18.87 1.96 3.73
N GLN A 113 19.42 3.11 3.34
CA GLN A 113 20.73 3.58 3.81
C GLN A 113 20.69 4.05 5.27
N LEU A 114 19.58 4.63 5.74
CA LEU A 114 19.38 4.98 7.15
C LEU A 114 19.42 3.74 8.08
N ASN A 115 18.99 2.57 7.60
CA ASN A 115 19.09 1.31 8.36
C ASN A 115 20.49 0.67 8.34
N ASN A 116 21.37 1.04 7.41
CA ASN A 116 22.74 0.54 7.31
C ASN A 116 23.78 1.42 8.03
N GLY A 117 23.35 2.51 8.67
CA GLY A 117 24.24 3.49 9.32
C GLY A 117 24.64 3.20 10.78
N ASN A 118 24.13 2.13 11.42
CA ASN A 118 24.42 1.84 12.83
C ASN A 118 25.55 0.81 13.09
N GLY A 119 26.39 0.53 12.09
CA GLY A 119 27.53 -0.37 12.22
C GLY A 119 28.86 0.33 11.98
N GLN A 120 29.72 0.34 12.99
CA GLN A 120 31.14 0.74 13.01
C GLN A 120 31.46 2.22 13.31
N SER A 121 31.57 2.50 14.61
CA SER A 121 32.65 3.36 15.11
C SER A 121 33.50 2.55 16.09
N GLY A 122 34.72 2.20 15.66
CA GLY A 122 35.87 2.07 16.56
C GLY A 122 36.36 0.66 16.93
N ALA A 123 37.08 -0.01 16.03
CA ALA A 123 38.18 -0.92 16.37
C ALA A 123 39.18 -0.88 15.20
N GLY A 124 40.48 -0.64 15.34
CA GLY A 124 41.37 -0.34 16.46
C GLY A 124 42.83 -0.33 15.92
N SER A 125 43.74 0.32 16.66
CA SER A 125 45.22 0.17 16.63
C SER A 125 45.95 0.70 15.37
N VAL A 126 47.09 1.40 15.42
CA VAL A 126 48.42 0.95 15.90
C VAL A 126 49.32 2.15 16.28
N LYS A 127 50.16 1.90 17.30
CA LYS A 127 51.29 2.68 17.85
C LYS A 127 52.22 3.34 16.82
N LYS A 128 52.82 4.48 17.23
CA LYS A 128 54.26 4.74 17.02
C LYS A 128 54.85 5.51 18.19
N GLU A 129 55.87 4.90 18.79
CA GLU A 129 56.84 5.50 19.72
C GLU A 129 57.61 6.64 19.03
N SER A 130 58.01 7.65 19.81
CA SER A 130 59.35 8.27 19.73
C SER A 130 59.56 9.34 20.82
N SER A 131 60.65 9.15 21.60
CA SER A 131 61.49 10.14 22.32
C SER A 131 60.85 11.12 23.31
N ALA A 132 61.44 11.46 24.47
CA ALA A 132 62.81 11.42 24.98
C ALA A 132 62.77 11.36 26.51
#